data_AF-A0A966PWJ6-F1
#
_entry.id   AF-A0A966PWJ6-F1
#
_cell.length_a   1.000
_cell.length_b   1.000
_cell.length_c   1.000
_cell.angle_alpha   90.00
_cell.angle_beta   90.00
_cell.angle_gamma   90.00
#
_symmetry.space_group_name_H-M   'P 1'
#
loop_
_entity.id
_entity.type
_entity.pdbx_description
1 polymer ?
#
loop_
_entity_poly.entity_id
_entity_poly.type
_entity_poly.pdbx_seq_one_letter_code
_entity_poly.pdbx_strand_id
1 'polypeptide(L)'
;MDNKDIGLYLSRILSGFYIFNYNNTRYKLVYPDISIKYEAELYAKEEYENNKFNNWIKEEEIVYILTDIGVWNPRGDQQLKNMEKEIDDYKVDLYKSSLNPNKVKSLRQTLSNIKKAYYKNTETRHSLDHLTIEGFSTILKNQYILVNSIRNMDGSLLFNNLKETDYNILNKISTIINNNIIEMSKLKQIARSDIWRNYWSANKENIFNKGCINLTDEQKSLIVVTKMYDSAYDHPDCPSDNIIEDDDMFDGWMISQRKENEAIKNKNRAEKLLDGKNLGNAQEVFLMADSKEEADNIYNLNDNRSKHIINERNAVVLNSKQEISDNNLPDVQRNLQMESNRQFLNRGK
;
A
#
# COMPACT_ATOMS: atom_id res chain seq x y z
N MET A 1 -22.12 -1.84 9.99
CA MET A 1 -23.17 -1.90 8.96
C MET A 1 -24.23 -2.90 9.43
N ASP A 2 -25.52 -2.70 9.17
CA ASP A 2 -26.52 -3.71 9.56
C ASP A 2 -26.49 -4.92 8.59
N ASN A 3 -27.16 -6.02 8.94
CA ASN A 3 -27.20 -7.22 8.09
C ASN A 3 -27.93 -7.00 6.76
N LYS A 4 -28.90 -6.07 6.70
CA LYS A 4 -29.63 -5.73 5.47
C LYS A 4 -28.74 -4.99 4.49
N ASP A 5 -27.95 -4.05 4.98
CA ASP A 5 -26.95 -3.33 4.19
C ASP A 5 -25.90 -4.31 3.64
N ILE A 6 -25.41 -5.25 4.46
CA ILE A 6 -24.46 -6.29 4.01
C ILE A 6 -25.09 -7.11 2.89
N GLY A 7 -26.34 -7.54 3.08
CA GLY A 7 -27.09 -8.28 2.05
C GLY A 7 -27.24 -7.51 0.74
N LEU A 8 -27.46 -6.19 0.80
CA LEU A 8 -27.59 -5.35 -0.40
C LEU A 8 -26.26 -5.24 -1.17
N TYR A 9 -25.17 -4.89 -0.49
CA TYR A 9 -23.85 -4.80 -1.13
C TYR A 9 -23.39 -6.16 -1.65
N LEU A 10 -23.61 -7.23 -0.89
CA LEU A 10 -23.25 -8.57 -1.32
C LEU A 10 -24.06 -8.99 -2.56
N SER A 11 -25.36 -8.69 -2.60
CA SER A 11 -26.21 -8.97 -3.77
C SER A 11 -25.71 -8.24 -5.01
N ARG A 12 -25.29 -6.97 -4.88
CA ARG A 12 -24.65 -6.20 -5.96
C ARG A 12 -23.37 -6.91 -6.44
N ILE A 13 -22.45 -7.23 -5.53
CA ILE A 13 -21.16 -7.86 -5.87
C ILE A 13 -21.38 -9.23 -6.54
N LEU A 14 -22.26 -10.06 -6.00
CA LEU A 14 -22.59 -11.38 -6.57
C LEU A 14 -23.22 -11.25 -7.97
N SER A 15 -24.10 -10.27 -8.17
CA SER A 15 -24.77 -10.06 -9.46
C SER A 15 -23.82 -9.57 -10.57
N GLY A 16 -22.71 -8.93 -10.20
CA GLY A 16 -21.72 -8.38 -11.14
C GLY A 16 -22.23 -7.17 -11.93
N PHE A 17 -23.28 -6.50 -11.45
CA PHE A 17 -23.77 -5.24 -11.98
C PHE A 17 -24.27 -4.33 -10.86
N TYR A 18 -24.40 -3.05 -11.17
CA TYR A 18 -24.88 -2.04 -10.23
C TYR A 18 -26.13 -1.36 -10.81
N ILE A 19 -27.18 -1.20 -9.99
CA ILE A 19 -28.39 -0.47 -10.37
C ILE A 19 -28.34 0.92 -9.74
N PHE A 20 -28.54 1.95 -10.56
CA PHE A 20 -28.59 3.34 -10.11
C PHE A 20 -29.78 4.09 -10.70
N ASN A 21 -30.13 5.21 -10.07
CA ASN A 21 -31.20 6.09 -10.51
C ASN A 21 -30.60 7.35 -11.14
N TYR A 22 -31.12 7.74 -12.30
CA TYR A 22 -30.86 9.04 -12.91
C TYR A 22 -32.17 9.58 -13.48
N ASN A 23 -32.53 10.82 -13.13
CA ASN A 23 -33.79 11.47 -13.53
C ASN A 23 -35.05 10.61 -13.29
N ASN A 24 -35.16 9.98 -12.11
CA ASN A 24 -36.23 9.05 -11.73
C ASN A 24 -36.35 7.75 -12.56
N THR A 25 -35.37 7.48 -13.43
CA THR A 25 -35.28 6.25 -14.21
C THR A 25 -34.17 5.38 -13.66
N ARG A 26 -34.40 4.06 -13.64
CA ARG A 26 -33.41 3.06 -13.22
C ARG A 26 -32.57 2.59 -14.40
N TYR A 27 -31.27 2.52 -14.18
CA TYR A 27 -30.30 2.01 -15.14
C TYR A 27 -29.42 0.95 -14.50
N LYS A 28 -28.84 0.12 -15.36
CA LYS A 28 -27.93 -0.97 -15.00
C LYS A 28 -26.54 -0.66 -15.54
N LEU A 29 -25.56 -0.53 -14.64
CA LEU A 29 -24.15 -0.51 -14.97
C LEU A 29 -23.64 -1.96 -15.00
N VAL A 30 -23.33 -2.46 -16.20
CA VAL A 30 -22.74 -3.78 -16.40
C VAL A 30 -21.24 -3.62 -16.58
N TYR A 31 -20.45 -4.44 -15.87
CA TYR A 31 -19.00 -4.37 -15.99
C TYR A 31 -18.54 -4.69 -17.43
N PRO A 32 -17.64 -3.88 -18.01
CA PRO A 32 -17.18 -4.09 -19.39
C PRO A 32 -16.37 -5.38 -19.50
N ASP A 33 -16.56 -6.09 -20.61
CA ASP A 33 -15.71 -7.22 -20.95
C ASP A 33 -14.30 -6.75 -21.39
N ILE A 34 -13.41 -7.72 -21.62
CA ILE A 34 -12.04 -7.42 -22.01
C ILE A 34 -11.95 -6.74 -23.39
N SER A 35 -12.89 -7.01 -24.29
CA SER A 35 -12.92 -6.42 -25.63
C SER A 35 -13.23 -4.94 -25.55
N ILE A 36 -14.27 -4.53 -24.82
CA ILE A 36 -14.61 -3.13 -24.59
C ILE A 36 -13.45 -2.39 -23.92
N LYS A 37 -12.78 -3.03 -22.96
CA LYS A 37 -11.60 -2.44 -22.31
C LYS A 37 -10.46 -2.21 -23.31
N TYR A 38 -10.18 -3.20 -24.16
CA TYR A 38 -9.15 -3.05 -25.19
C TYR A 38 -9.48 -1.95 -26.20
N GLU A 39 -10.73 -1.89 -26.66
CA GLU A 39 -11.21 -0.83 -27.55
C GLU A 39 -11.10 0.56 -26.89
N ALA A 40 -11.41 0.67 -25.60
CA ALA A 40 -11.26 1.91 -24.85
C ALA A 40 -9.78 2.35 -24.73
N GLU A 41 -8.85 1.40 -24.52
CA GLU A 41 -7.41 1.70 -24.49
C GLU A 41 -6.90 2.14 -25.87
N LEU A 42 -7.35 1.49 -26.95
CA LEU A 42 -7.01 1.92 -28.32
C LEU A 42 -7.52 3.34 -28.59
N TYR A 43 -8.78 3.61 -28.26
CA TYR A 43 -9.38 4.92 -28.44
C TYR A 43 -8.61 6.01 -27.68
N ALA A 44 -8.29 5.77 -26.41
CA ALA A 44 -7.53 6.71 -25.59
C ALA A 44 -6.11 6.96 -26.14
N LYS A 45 -5.46 5.91 -26.66
CA LYS A 45 -4.15 6.00 -27.29
C LYS A 45 -4.18 6.80 -28.58
N GLU A 46 -5.18 6.58 -29.43
CA GLU A 46 -5.36 7.36 -30.67
C GLU A 46 -5.55 8.85 -30.35
N GLU A 47 -6.39 9.18 -29.37
CA GLU A 47 -6.64 10.55 -28.94
C GLU A 47 -5.40 11.21 -28.32
N TYR A 48 -4.62 10.45 -27.55
CA TYR A 48 -3.31 10.90 -27.06
C TYR A 48 -2.37 11.24 -28.23
N GLU A 49 -2.21 10.31 -29.18
CA GLU A 49 -1.30 10.47 -30.32
C GLU A 49 -1.69 11.64 -31.23
N ASN A 50 -2.99 11.88 -31.42
CA ASN A 50 -3.51 13.01 -32.18
C ASN A 50 -3.27 14.36 -31.49
N ASN A 51 -3.13 14.36 -30.16
CA ASN A 51 -3.00 15.58 -29.36
C ASN A 51 -1.61 15.82 -28.79
N LYS A 52 -0.67 14.86 -28.88
CA LYS A 52 0.65 14.93 -28.22
C LYS A 52 1.55 16.08 -28.68
N PHE A 53 1.30 16.64 -29.85
CA PHE A 53 2.03 17.80 -30.39
C PHE A 53 1.25 19.11 -30.27
N ASN A 54 0.06 19.08 -29.68
CA ASN A 54 -0.67 20.29 -29.33
C ASN A 54 -0.12 20.85 -28.00
N ASN A 55 -0.52 22.08 -27.66
CA ASN A 55 -0.06 22.79 -26.44
C ASN A 55 -0.69 22.25 -25.14
N TRP A 56 -0.76 20.93 -24.97
CA TRP A 56 -1.23 20.31 -23.75
C TRP A 56 -0.14 20.30 -22.68
N ILE A 57 -0.57 20.39 -21.42
CA ILE A 57 0.27 20.16 -20.26
C ILE A 57 0.54 18.65 -20.17
N LYS A 58 1.76 18.27 -19.83
CA LYS A 58 2.12 16.88 -19.51
C LYS A 58 2.12 16.63 -18.02
N GLU A 59 1.94 15.37 -17.62
CA GLU A 59 1.95 14.98 -16.20
C GLU A 59 3.24 15.41 -15.47
N GLU A 60 4.39 15.34 -16.14
CA GLU A 60 5.69 15.77 -15.61
C GLU A 60 5.76 17.29 -15.33
N GLU A 61 4.92 18.09 -15.99
CA GLU A 61 4.88 19.54 -15.86
C GLU A 61 3.98 20.01 -14.72
N ILE A 62 3.04 19.17 -14.27
CA ILE A 62 2.06 19.53 -13.21
C ILE A 62 2.77 20.00 -11.95
N VAL A 63 3.81 19.29 -11.52
CA VAL A 63 4.52 19.62 -10.26
C VAL A 63 5.15 21.01 -10.34
N TYR A 64 5.71 21.37 -11.50
CA TYR A 64 6.26 22.70 -11.72
C TYR A 64 5.17 23.76 -11.70
N ILE A 65 4.04 23.52 -12.38
CA ILE A 65 2.90 24.45 -12.42
C ILE A 65 2.33 24.67 -11.01
N LEU A 66 2.06 23.60 -10.27
CA LEU A 66 1.55 23.67 -8.91
C LEU A 66 2.51 24.40 -7.95
N THR A 67 3.81 24.25 -8.17
CA THR A 67 4.84 24.96 -7.41
C THR A 67 4.89 26.44 -7.76
N ASP A 68 4.80 26.78 -9.05
CA ASP A 68 4.84 28.16 -9.54
C ASP A 68 3.64 28.97 -9.04
N ILE A 69 2.45 28.38 -9.02
CA ILE A 69 1.25 29.01 -8.44
C ILE A 69 1.21 29.00 -6.90
N GLY A 70 2.24 28.42 -6.24
CA GLY A 70 2.37 28.39 -4.79
C GLY A 70 1.42 27.44 -4.06
N VAL A 71 0.80 26.49 -4.76
CA VAL A 71 -0.14 25.51 -4.21
C VAL A 71 0.59 24.23 -3.76
N TRP A 72 1.76 23.95 -4.33
CA TRP A 72 2.59 22.80 -3.99
C TRP A 72 4.02 23.20 -3.60
N ASN A 73 4.67 22.32 -2.83
CA ASN A 73 6.05 22.49 -2.40
C ASN A 73 6.95 21.59 -3.25
N PRO A 74 8.16 22.03 -3.66
CA PRO A 74 9.15 21.15 -4.30
C PRO A 74 9.46 19.85 -3.56
N ARG A 75 9.29 19.84 -2.22
CA ARG A 75 9.45 18.65 -1.36
C ARG A 75 8.13 17.92 -1.06
N GLY A 76 7.01 18.35 -1.65
CA GLY A 76 5.66 17.84 -1.37
C GLY A 76 5.53 16.33 -1.64
N ASP A 77 6.09 15.85 -2.75
CA ASP A 77 6.04 14.41 -3.10
C ASP A 77 6.84 13.56 -2.09
N GLN A 78 7.97 14.06 -1.60
CA GLN A 78 8.72 13.40 -0.54
C GLN A 78 7.97 13.44 0.80
N GLN A 79 7.26 14.54 1.10
CA GLN A 79 6.41 14.64 2.28
C GLN A 79 5.25 13.66 2.23
N LEU A 80 4.60 13.47 1.08
CA LEU A 80 3.57 12.45 0.90
C LEU A 80 4.09 11.05 1.19
N LYS A 81 5.24 10.67 0.61
CA LYS A 81 5.87 9.36 0.89
C LYS A 81 6.22 9.19 2.37
N ASN A 82 6.69 10.25 3.03
CA ASN A 82 6.98 10.20 4.45
C ASN A 82 5.69 10.03 5.28
N MET A 83 4.61 10.71 4.92
CA MET A 83 3.31 10.56 5.59
C MET A 83 2.73 9.16 5.42
N GLU A 84 2.87 8.51 4.26
CA GLU A 84 2.47 7.10 4.06
C GLU A 84 3.23 6.18 5.01
N LYS A 85 4.55 6.36 5.12
CA LYS A 85 5.38 5.60 6.05
C LYS A 85 4.99 5.84 7.50
N GLU A 86 4.73 7.10 7.87
CA GLU A 86 4.26 7.46 9.21
C GLU A 86 2.91 6.81 9.51
N ILE A 87 1.96 6.79 8.57
CA ILE A 87 0.67 6.10 8.72
C ILE A 87 0.88 4.63 9.03
N ASP A 88 1.76 3.95 8.29
CA ASP A 88 2.08 2.54 8.52
C ASP A 88 2.74 2.31 9.89
N ASP A 89 3.69 3.16 10.28
CA ASP A 89 4.36 3.06 11.57
C ASP A 89 3.38 3.32 12.73
N TYR A 90 2.47 4.29 12.60
CA TYR A 90 1.41 4.53 13.60
C TYR A 90 0.41 3.38 13.69
N LYS A 91 0.08 2.70 12.58
CA LYS A 91 -0.76 1.49 12.61
C LYS A 91 -0.07 0.36 13.40
N VAL A 92 1.22 0.15 13.17
CA VAL A 92 2.03 -0.83 13.93
C VAL A 92 2.07 -0.46 15.42
N ASP A 93 2.29 0.81 15.76
CA ASP A 93 2.32 1.28 17.14
C ASP A 93 0.94 1.15 17.82
N LEU A 94 -0.13 1.37 17.08
CA LEU A 94 -1.50 1.19 17.54
C LEU A 94 -1.76 -0.28 17.90
N TYR A 95 -1.37 -1.22 17.03
CA TYR A 95 -1.44 -2.66 17.28
C TYR A 95 -0.62 -3.07 18.52
N LYS A 96 0.66 -2.67 18.58
CA LYS A 96 1.56 -3.00 19.70
C LYS A 96 1.10 -2.41 21.03
N SER A 97 0.36 -1.31 20.99
CA SER A 97 -0.16 -0.63 22.18
C SER A 97 -1.58 -1.04 22.54
N SER A 98 -2.15 -2.08 21.91
CA SER A 98 -3.55 -2.52 22.08
C SER A 98 -4.00 -2.71 23.53
N LEU A 99 -3.09 -3.13 24.42
CA LEU A 99 -3.35 -3.32 25.85
C LEU A 99 -3.33 -2.01 26.68
N ASN A 100 -3.00 -0.86 26.08
CA ASN A 100 -2.93 0.44 26.75
C ASN A 100 -3.98 1.42 26.19
N PRO A 101 -5.18 1.52 26.81
CA PRO A 101 -6.28 2.32 26.29
C PRO A 101 -5.95 3.81 26.09
N ASN A 102 -5.18 4.40 27.01
CA ASN A 102 -4.80 5.81 26.92
C ASN A 102 -3.89 6.08 25.72
N LYS A 103 -2.90 5.20 25.51
CA LYS A 103 -1.99 5.29 24.37
C LYS A 103 -2.73 5.03 23.06
N VAL A 104 -3.62 4.04 23.02
CA VAL A 104 -4.49 3.75 21.85
C VAL A 104 -5.32 4.97 21.48
N LYS A 105 -5.98 5.61 22.43
CA LYS A 105 -6.80 6.81 22.17
C LYS A 105 -5.96 7.94 21.56
N SER A 106 -4.77 8.20 22.11
CA SER A 106 -3.85 9.20 21.56
C SER A 106 -3.39 8.86 20.15
N LEU A 107 -2.96 7.61 19.92
CA LEU A 107 -2.48 7.16 18.61
C LEU A 107 -3.56 7.24 17.54
N ARG A 108 -4.82 6.91 17.86
CA ARG A 108 -5.94 7.06 16.93
C ARG A 108 -6.19 8.50 16.51
N GLN A 109 -6.13 9.43 17.46
CA GLN A 109 -6.30 10.84 17.14
C GLN A 109 -5.19 11.34 16.21
N THR A 110 -3.94 10.97 16.51
CA THR A 110 -2.78 11.32 15.68
C THR A 110 -2.91 10.71 14.28
N LEU A 111 -3.22 9.41 14.19
CA LEU A 111 -3.40 8.70 12.93
C LEU A 111 -4.52 9.31 12.09
N SER A 112 -5.64 9.68 12.70
CA SER A 112 -6.75 10.36 12.01
C SER A 112 -6.31 11.71 11.43
N ASN A 113 -5.54 12.49 12.19
CA ASN A 113 -5.04 13.79 11.74
C ASN A 113 -4.05 13.65 10.57
N ILE A 114 -3.13 12.70 10.65
CA ILE A 114 -2.15 12.45 9.58
C ILE A 114 -2.85 11.95 8.32
N LYS A 115 -3.81 11.02 8.43
CA LYS A 115 -4.61 10.57 7.28
C LYS A 115 -5.33 11.73 6.61
N LYS A 116 -5.97 12.61 7.39
CA LYS A 116 -6.65 13.81 6.84
C LYS A 116 -5.68 14.73 6.11
N ALA A 117 -4.50 14.97 6.68
CA ALA A 117 -3.46 15.77 6.05
C ALA A 117 -2.94 15.12 4.75
N TYR A 118 -2.70 13.81 4.78
CA TYR A 118 -2.30 13.03 3.61
C TYR A 118 -3.34 13.15 2.48
N TYR A 119 -4.63 12.88 2.76
CA TYR A 119 -5.68 12.97 1.75
C TYR A 119 -5.79 14.37 1.13
N LYS A 120 -5.70 15.42 1.95
CA LYS A 120 -5.73 16.80 1.46
C LYS A 120 -4.54 17.10 0.55
N ASN A 121 -3.35 16.64 0.92
CA ASN A 121 -2.15 16.84 0.12
C ASN A 121 -2.21 16.05 -1.19
N THR A 122 -2.71 14.81 -1.16
CA THR A 122 -2.94 13.99 -2.36
C THR A 122 -3.95 14.66 -3.30
N GLU A 123 -5.06 15.18 -2.78
CA GLU A 123 -6.04 15.93 -3.58
C GLU A 123 -5.42 17.16 -4.24
N THR A 124 -4.59 17.89 -3.49
CA THR A 124 -3.87 19.07 -3.99
C THR A 124 -2.89 18.68 -5.11
N ARG A 125 -2.13 17.61 -4.91
CA ARG A 125 -1.15 17.07 -5.87
C ARG A 125 -1.77 16.66 -7.21
N HIS A 126 -3.02 16.19 -7.18
CA HIS A 126 -3.74 15.68 -8.35
C HIS A 126 -4.81 16.64 -8.89
N SER A 127 -4.87 17.87 -8.35
CA SER A 127 -5.93 18.84 -8.68
C SER A 127 -5.96 19.25 -10.15
N LEU A 128 -4.82 19.21 -10.85
CA LEU A 128 -4.68 19.62 -12.24
C LEU A 128 -4.50 18.44 -13.21
N ASP A 129 -4.53 17.19 -12.75
CA ASP A 129 -4.28 16.01 -13.60
C ASP A 129 -5.24 15.95 -14.79
N HIS A 130 -6.50 16.36 -14.60
CA HIS A 130 -7.51 16.40 -15.66
C HIS A 130 -7.19 17.37 -16.81
N LEU A 131 -6.25 18.30 -16.61
CA LEU A 131 -5.79 19.25 -17.63
C LEU A 131 -4.63 18.71 -18.46
N THR A 132 -4.03 17.59 -18.06
CA THR A 132 -2.96 16.99 -18.86
C THR A 132 -3.50 16.15 -19.99
N ILE A 133 -2.66 15.92 -20.99
CA ILE A 133 -3.01 15.03 -22.08
C ILE A 133 -3.26 13.59 -21.57
N GLU A 134 -2.50 13.13 -20.59
CA GLU A 134 -2.68 11.81 -19.96
C GLU A 134 -4.02 11.72 -19.21
N GLY A 135 -4.36 12.76 -18.45
CA GLY A 135 -5.63 12.86 -17.74
C GLY A 135 -6.81 12.95 -18.70
N PHE A 136 -6.71 13.75 -19.76
CA PHE A 136 -7.72 13.86 -20.80
C PHE A 136 -7.96 12.53 -21.52
N SER A 137 -6.90 11.83 -21.95
CA SER A 137 -7.01 10.50 -22.55
C SER A 137 -7.64 9.49 -21.60
N THR A 138 -7.33 9.56 -20.29
CA THR A 138 -7.95 8.71 -19.27
C THR A 138 -9.45 9.01 -19.10
N ILE A 139 -9.85 10.28 -19.15
CA ILE A 139 -11.26 10.68 -19.12
C ILE A 139 -12.00 10.09 -20.33
N LEU A 140 -11.44 10.22 -21.54
CA LEU A 140 -12.03 9.66 -22.75
C LEU A 140 -12.16 8.14 -22.69
N LYS A 141 -11.14 7.45 -22.18
CA LYS A 141 -11.20 6.00 -21.92
C LYS A 141 -12.38 5.63 -21.03
N ASN A 142 -12.51 6.32 -19.89
CA ASN A 142 -13.57 6.04 -18.92
C ASN A 142 -14.96 6.35 -19.51
N GLN A 143 -15.10 7.40 -20.32
CA GLN A 143 -16.34 7.72 -21.01
C GLN A 143 -16.72 6.67 -22.05
N TYR A 144 -15.75 6.19 -22.83
CA TYR A 144 -15.96 5.10 -23.78
C TYR A 144 -16.48 3.85 -23.06
N ILE A 145 -15.87 3.49 -21.94
CA ILE A 145 -16.33 2.37 -21.10
C ILE A 145 -17.75 2.60 -20.63
N LEU A 146 -18.07 3.79 -20.09
CA LEU A 146 -19.41 4.11 -19.58
C LEU A 146 -20.50 3.98 -20.66
N VAL A 147 -20.25 4.54 -21.85
CA VAL A 147 -21.17 4.46 -22.99
C VAL A 147 -21.52 3.02 -23.35
N ASN A 148 -20.53 2.12 -23.30
CA ASN A 148 -20.70 0.70 -23.64
C ASN A 148 -21.13 -0.18 -22.45
N SER A 149 -21.21 0.39 -21.24
CA SER A 149 -21.49 -0.36 -19.99
C SER A 149 -22.88 -0.07 -19.42
N ILE A 150 -23.47 1.09 -19.73
CA ILE A 150 -24.77 1.51 -19.18
C ILE A 150 -25.91 0.96 -20.04
N ARG A 151 -26.83 0.27 -19.39
CA ARG A 151 -27.99 -0.37 -20.01
C ARG A 151 -29.29 0.08 -19.35
N ASN A 152 -30.35 0.09 -20.13
CA ASN A 152 -31.71 0.15 -19.65
C ASN A 152 -32.07 -1.14 -18.88
N MET A 153 -33.16 -1.12 -18.13
CA MET A 153 -33.61 -2.30 -17.37
C MET A 153 -34.01 -3.49 -18.26
N ASP A 154 -34.34 -3.25 -19.53
CA ASP A 154 -34.59 -4.28 -20.54
C ASP A 154 -33.30 -4.91 -21.13
N GLY A 155 -32.13 -4.36 -20.78
CA GLY A 155 -30.82 -4.83 -21.25
C GLY A 155 -30.27 -4.12 -22.49
N SER A 156 -31.06 -3.26 -23.14
CA SER A 156 -30.60 -2.43 -24.26
C SER A 156 -29.57 -1.39 -23.79
N LEU A 157 -28.63 -1.02 -24.67
CA LEU A 157 -27.67 0.05 -24.36
C LEU A 157 -28.39 1.39 -24.26
N LEU A 158 -28.00 2.21 -23.28
CA LEU A 158 -28.55 3.56 -23.14
C LEU A 158 -28.03 4.50 -24.23
N PHE A 159 -26.76 4.31 -24.61
CA PHE A 159 -26.05 5.16 -25.56
C PHE A 159 -25.64 4.34 -26.78
N ASN A 160 -25.75 4.94 -27.97
CA ASN A 160 -25.36 4.28 -29.22
C ASN A 160 -23.87 4.44 -29.52
N ASN A 161 -23.34 5.64 -29.31
CA ASN A 161 -21.92 5.93 -29.48
C ASN A 161 -21.49 7.14 -28.66
N LEU A 162 -20.18 7.28 -28.45
CA LEU A 162 -19.61 8.37 -27.66
C LEU A 162 -19.79 9.74 -28.33
N LYS A 163 -19.73 9.82 -29.67
CA LYS A 163 -19.77 11.07 -30.43
C LYS A 163 -21.13 11.78 -30.36
N GLU A 164 -22.21 11.02 -30.27
CA GLU A 164 -23.58 11.52 -30.21
C GLU A 164 -24.07 11.73 -28.78
N THR A 165 -23.29 11.32 -27.78
CA THR A 165 -23.69 11.41 -26.38
C THR A 165 -23.31 12.76 -25.77
N ASP A 166 -24.24 13.40 -25.08
CA ASP A 166 -23.98 14.64 -24.34
C ASP A 166 -23.00 14.39 -23.18
N TYR A 167 -21.86 15.07 -23.26
CA TYR A 167 -20.79 15.07 -22.26
C TYR A 167 -21.30 15.43 -20.85
N ASN A 168 -22.25 16.37 -20.72
CA ASN A 168 -22.80 16.76 -19.42
C ASN A 168 -23.60 15.63 -18.78
N ILE A 169 -24.30 14.83 -19.59
CA ILE A 169 -25.05 13.66 -19.10
C ILE A 169 -24.06 12.59 -18.62
N LEU A 170 -23.01 12.32 -19.40
CA LEU A 170 -21.98 11.36 -19.02
C LEU A 170 -21.28 11.74 -17.71
N ASN A 171 -20.93 13.02 -17.55
CA ASN A 171 -20.30 13.49 -16.32
C ASN A 171 -21.23 13.34 -15.11
N LYS A 172 -22.51 13.71 -15.23
CA LYS A 172 -23.48 13.52 -14.14
C LYS A 172 -23.63 12.06 -13.74
N ILE A 173 -23.73 11.16 -14.73
CA ILE A 173 -23.81 9.72 -14.47
C ILE A 173 -22.52 9.20 -13.85
N SER A 174 -21.36 9.62 -14.35
CA SER A 174 -20.05 9.29 -13.80
C SER A 174 -19.95 9.69 -12.32
N THR A 175 -20.37 10.91 -11.98
CA THR A 175 -20.43 11.37 -10.58
C THR A 175 -21.34 10.49 -9.71
N ILE A 176 -22.53 10.11 -10.21
CA ILE A 176 -23.44 9.21 -9.48
C ILE A 176 -22.78 7.85 -9.23
N ILE A 177 -22.12 7.28 -10.24
CA ILE A 177 -21.43 5.99 -10.13
C ILE A 177 -20.27 6.09 -9.12
N ASN A 178 -19.43 7.12 -9.24
CA ASN A 178 -18.27 7.34 -8.37
C ASN A 178 -18.69 7.50 -6.90
N ASN A 179 -19.78 8.21 -6.63
CA ASN A 179 -20.32 8.38 -5.28
C ASN A 179 -20.88 7.07 -4.68
N ASN A 180 -21.09 6.04 -5.49
CA ASN A 180 -21.63 4.74 -5.07
C ASN A 180 -20.59 3.62 -5.17
N ILE A 181 -19.30 3.94 -5.31
CA ILE A 181 -18.22 2.95 -5.20
C ILE A 181 -18.23 2.35 -3.79
N ILE A 182 -18.07 1.02 -3.71
CA ILE A 182 -17.97 0.34 -2.42
C ILE A 182 -16.57 0.58 -1.85
N GLU A 183 -16.51 1.32 -0.75
CA GLU A 183 -15.25 1.57 -0.04
C GLU A 183 -14.61 0.28 0.51
N MET A 184 -13.29 0.29 0.62
CA MET A 184 -12.52 -0.85 1.15
C MET A 184 -12.94 -1.25 2.57
N SER A 185 -13.30 -0.30 3.42
CA SER A 185 -13.81 -0.55 4.78
C SER A 185 -15.09 -1.40 4.77
N LYS A 186 -16.00 -1.16 3.82
CA LYS A 186 -17.21 -1.95 3.62
C LYS A 186 -16.89 -3.34 3.10
N LEU A 187 -15.96 -3.47 2.15
CA LEU A 187 -15.50 -4.77 1.66
C LEU A 187 -14.88 -5.62 2.78
N LYS A 188 -14.06 -5.01 3.65
CA LYS A 188 -13.50 -5.66 4.84
C LYS A 188 -14.60 -6.15 5.79
N GLN A 189 -15.64 -5.35 6.04
CA GLN A 189 -16.79 -5.78 6.84
C GLN A 189 -17.57 -6.93 6.21
N ILE A 190 -17.82 -6.89 4.89
CA ILE A 190 -18.48 -7.98 4.16
C ILE A 190 -17.65 -9.26 4.24
N ALA A 191 -16.34 -9.17 4.03
CA ALA A 191 -15.44 -10.32 4.07
C ALA A 191 -15.44 -11.06 5.42
N ARG A 192 -15.64 -10.33 6.52
CA ARG A 192 -15.76 -10.90 7.88
C ARG A 192 -17.16 -11.44 8.21
N SER A 193 -18.18 -11.06 7.44
CA SER A 193 -19.57 -11.44 7.76
C SER A 193 -19.83 -12.93 7.56
N ASP A 194 -20.64 -13.53 8.45
CA ASP A 194 -21.03 -14.94 8.36
C ASP A 194 -21.74 -15.26 7.04
N ILE A 195 -22.55 -14.32 6.54
CA ILE A 195 -23.28 -14.47 5.27
C ILE A 195 -22.29 -14.72 4.13
N TRP A 196 -21.26 -13.88 4.01
CA TRP A 196 -20.23 -14.07 2.98
C TRP A 196 -19.39 -15.32 3.23
N ARG A 197 -18.97 -15.59 4.47
CA ARG A 197 -18.16 -16.76 4.80
C ARG A 197 -18.85 -18.07 4.43
N ASN A 198 -20.19 -18.12 4.52
CA ASN A 198 -20.97 -19.27 4.04
C ASN A 198 -20.90 -19.46 2.52
N TYR A 199 -20.98 -18.38 1.74
CA TYR A 199 -20.75 -18.47 0.28
C TYR A 199 -19.31 -18.85 -0.05
N TRP A 200 -18.34 -18.26 0.66
CA TRP A 200 -16.92 -18.49 0.43
C TRP A 200 -16.48 -19.91 0.76
N SER A 201 -16.97 -20.48 1.87
CA SER A 201 -16.66 -21.85 2.26
C SER A 201 -17.28 -22.89 1.33
N ALA A 202 -18.44 -22.60 0.73
CA ALA A 202 -19.15 -23.53 -0.15
C ALA A 202 -18.44 -23.77 -1.49
N ASN A 203 -17.76 -22.75 -2.04
CA ASN A 203 -17.04 -22.87 -3.31
C ASN A 203 -15.87 -21.89 -3.38
N LYS A 204 -14.82 -22.18 -2.61
CA LYS A 204 -13.59 -21.38 -2.59
C LYS A 204 -13.09 -21.16 -4.02
N GLU A 205 -12.71 -19.93 -4.31
CA GLU A 205 -12.08 -19.51 -5.58
C GLU A 205 -12.97 -19.47 -6.84
N ASN A 206 -14.18 -20.03 -6.83
CA ASN A 206 -15.09 -19.99 -8.01
C ASN A 206 -16.54 -19.57 -7.68
N ILE A 207 -16.73 -18.67 -6.71
CA ILE A 207 -18.05 -18.20 -6.24
C ILE A 207 -18.85 -17.51 -7.35
N PHE A 208 -18.18 -16.77 -8.23
CA PHE A 208 -18.85 -15.95 -9.23
C PHE A 208 -19.13 -16.67 -10.56
N ASN A 209 -18.75 -17.96 -10.68
CA ASN A 209 -18.92 -18.78 -11.88
C ASN A 209 -18.46 -18.09 -13.17
N LYS A 210 -17.35 -17.34 -13.10
CA LYS A 210 -16.76 -16.57 -14.19
C LYS A 210 -15.24 -16.69 -14.10
N GLY A 211 -14.58 -16.69 -15.25
CA GLY A 211 -13.12 -16.58 -15.31
C GLY A 211 -12.63 -15.26 -14.70
N CYS A 212 -11.44 -15.26 -14.11
CA CYS A 212 -10.84 -14.10 -13.42
C CYS A 212 -10.82 -12.82 -14.28
N ILE A 213 -10.64 -12.98 -15.59
CA ILE A 213 -10.62 -11.88 -16.58
C ILE A 213 -11.95 -11.10 -16.58
N ASN A 214 -13.08 -11.80 -16.36
CA ASN A 214 -14.44 -11.25 -16.42
C ASN A 214 -15.01 -10.89 -15.04
N LEU A 215 -14.21 -11.01 -13.97
CA LEU A 215 -14.61 -10.54 -12.66
C LEU A 215 -14.58 -9.02 -12.61
N THR A 216 -15.60 -8.45 -11.97
CA THR A 216 -15.63 -7.01 -11.66
C THR A 216 -14.54 -6.64 -10.66
N ASP A 217 -14.17 -5.37 -10.59
CA ASP A 217 -13.17 -4.92 -9.62
C ASP A 217 -13.64 -5.13 -8.17
N GLU A 218 -14.93 -4.91 -7.88
CA GLU A 218 -15.51 -5.21 -6.56
C GLU A 218 -15.41 -6.69 -6.19
N GLN A 219 -15.64 -7.59 -7.15
CA GLN A 219 -15.49 -9.04 -6.95
C GLN A 219 -14.03 -9.42 -6.69
N LYS A 220 -13.09 -8.89 -7.47
CA LYS A 220 -11.65 -9.13 -7.28
C LYS A 220 -11.18 -8.62 -5.92
N SER A 221 -11.55 -7.39 -5.57
CA SER A 221 -11.22 -6.79 -4.27
C SER A 221 -11.80 -7.60 -3.12
N LEU A 222 -13.05 -8.06 -3.21
CA LEU A 222 -13.64 -8.90 -2.17
C LEU A 222 -12.89 -10.23 -2.02
N ILE A 223 -12.50 -10.89 -3.11
CA ILE A 223 -11.68 -12.12 -3.05
C ILE A 223 -10.34 -11.85 -2.37
N VAL A 224 -9.63 -10.79 -2.76
CA VAL A 224 -8.32 -10.43 -2.19
C VAL A 224 -8.44 -10.18 -0.69
N VAL A 225 -9.43 -9.39 -0.28
CA VAL A 225 -9.69 -9.09 1.14
C VAL A 225 -10.09 -10.35 1.91
N THR A 226 -10.87 -11.24 1.30
CA THR A 226 -11.24 -12.53 1.94
C THR A 226 -10.03 -13.42 2.14
N LYS A 227 -9.17 -13.54 1.12
CA LYS A 227 -7.90 -14.30 1.21
C LYS A 227 -6.96 -13.73 2.26
N MET A 228 -6.94 -12.41 2.43
CA MET A 228 -6.18 -11.74 3.50
C MET A 228 -6.68 -12.18 4.88
N TYR A 229 -8.00 -12.24 5.10
CA TYR A 229 -8.56 -12.72 6.37
C TYR A 229 -8.34 -14.22 6.59
N ASP A 230 -8.56 -15.06 5.58
CA ASP A 230 -8.25 -16.50 5.65
C ASP A 230 -6.78 -16.72 6.08
N SER A 231 -5.85 -16.00 5.45
CA SER A 231 -4.42 -16.08 5.78
C SER A 231 -4.11 -15.64 7.21
N ALA A 232 -4.87 -14.68 7.74
CA ALA A 232 -4.71 -14.24 9.12
C ALA A 232 -5.27 -15.24 10.12
N TYR A 233 -6.45 -15.82 9.85
CA TYR A 233 -7.07 -16.85 10.68
C TYR A 233 -6.26 -18.14 10.72
N ASP A 234 -5.59 -18.48 9.61
CA ASP A 234 -4.72 -19.66 9.51
C ASP A 234 -3.30 -19.42 10.08
N HIS A 235 -2.97 -18.19 10.49
CA HIS A 235 -1.65 -17.85 11.03
C HIS A 235 -1.48 -18.40 12.47
N PRO A 236 -0.32 -19.00 12.83
CA PRO A 236 -0.08 -19.49 14.19
C PRO A 236 -0.26 -18.42 15.27
N ASP A 237 0.19 -17.20 14.98
CA ASP A 237 0.05 -16.02 15.85
C ASP A 237 -1.13 -15.14 15.42
N CYS A 238 -2.28 -15.76 15.14
CA CYS A 238 -3.52 -15.07 14.78
C CYS A 238 -3.89 -14.04 15.88
N PRO A 239 -4.18 -12.77 15.51
CA PRO A 239 -4.53 -11.75 16.48
C PRO A 239 -5.94 -11.98 17.03
N SER A 240 -6.24 -11.42 18.21
CA SER A 240 -7.58 -11.51 18.81
C SER A 240 -8.66 -10.85 17.94
N ASP A 241 -9.92 -11.29 18.04
CA ASP A 241 -11.05 -10.74 17.26
C ASP A 241 -11.18 -9.21 17.34
N ASN A 242 -10.96 -8.61 18.52
CA ASN A 242 -10.96 -7.15 18.71
C ASN A 242 -9.97 -6.41 17.80
N ILE A 243 -8.86 -7.06 17.44
CA ILE A 243 -7.84 -6.52 16.54
C ILE A 243 -8.24 -6.76 15.09
N ILE A 244 -8.80 -7.93 14.76
CA ILE A 244 -9.28 -8.29 13.41
C ILE A 244 -10.42 -7.37 12.96
N GLU A 245 -11.31 -7.01 13.88
CA GLU A 245 -12.45 -6.12 13.61
C GLU A 245 -12.02 -4.66 13.41
N ASP A 246 -10.87 -4.26 13.96
CA ASP A 246 -10.34 -2.90 13.85
C ASP A 246 -9.36 -2.80 12.67
N ASP A 247 -9.84 -2.21 11.57
CA ASP A 247 -9.09 -2.18 10.31
C ASP A 247 -7.67 -1.59 10.44
N ASP A 248 -7.44 -0.60 11.31
CA ASP A 248 -6.12 0.02 11.51
C ASP A 248 -5.19 -0.84 12.36
N MET A 249 -5.70 -1.50 13.40
CA MET A 249 -4.90 -2.43 14.20
C MET A 249 -4.58 -3.71 13.42
N PHE A 250 -5.53 -4.22 12.64
CA PHE A 250 -5.32 -5.38 11.77
C PHE A 250 -4.27 -5.08 10.70
N ASP A 251 -4.35 -3.93 10.03
CA ASP A 251 -3.31 -3.50 9.09
C ASP A 251 -1.94 -3.39 9.80
N GLY A 252 -1.91 -2.85 11.03
CA GLY A 252 -0.70 -2.79 11.84
C GLY A 252 -0.08 -4.15 12.17
N TRP A 253 -0.91 -5.16 12.48
CA TRP A 253 -0.46 -6.54 12.68
C TRP A 253 0.13 -7.12 11.40
N MET A 254 -0.56 -6.98 10.26
CA MET A 254 -0.07 -7.44 8.95
C MET A 254 1.28 -6.84 8.58
N ILE A 255 1.45 -5.53 8.81
CA ILE A 255 2.73 -4.83 8.57
C ILE A 255 3.82 -5.38 9.50
N SER A 256 3.51 -5.62 10.78
CA SER A 256 4.45 -6.19 11.74
C SER A 256 4.92 -7.58 11.30
N GLN A 257 3.99 -8.45 10.88
CA GLN A 257 4.28 -9.79 10.37
C GLN A 257 5.14 -9.76 9.11
N ARG A 258 4.87 -8.83 8.18
CA ARG A 258 5.70 -8.65 6.98
C ARG A 258 7.14 -8.26 7.35
N LYS A 259 7.31 -7.26 8.22
CA LYS A 259 8.63 -6.78 8.67
C LYS A 259 9.43 -7.89 9.38
N GLU A 260 8.76 -8.70 10.21
CA GLU A 260 9.39 -9.83 10.91
C GLU A 260 9.82 -10.95 9.95
N ASN A 261 8.94 -11.32 9.01
CA ASN A 261 9.25 -12.32 7.98
C ASN A 261 10.40 -11.89 7.07
N GLU A 262 10.48 -10.61 6.70
CA GLU A 262 11.61 -10.06 5.94
C GLU A 262 12.91 -10.12 6.73
N ALA A 263 12.88 -9.76 8.02
CA ALA A 263 14.05 -9.87 8.89
C ALA A 263 14.56 -11.31 9.02
N ILE A 264 13.66 -12.28 9.20
CA ILE A 264 13.99 -13.71 9.27
C ILE A 264 14.56 -14.21 7.93
N LYS A 265 13.95 -13.84 6.79
CA LYS A 265 14.46 -14.21 5.46
C LYS A 265 15.86 -13.63 5.20
N ASN A 266 16.09 -12.38 5.58
CA ASN A 266 17.39 -11.73 5.44
C ASN A 266 18.44 -12.41 6.31
N LYS A 267 18.09 -12.76 7.55
CA LYS A 267 18.96 -13.51 8.46
C LYS A 267 19.32 -14.89 7.87
N ASN A 268 18.33 -15.65 7.42
CA ASN A 268 18.54 -16.97 6.83
C ASN A 268 19.38 -16.89 5.54
N ARG A 269 19.20 -15.84 4.73
CA ARG A 269 20.02 -15.62 3.52
C ARG A 269 21.47 -15.35 3.89
N ALA A 270 21.72 -14.51 4.89
CA ALA A 270 23.06 -14.24 5.37
C ALA A 270 23.72 -15.48 5.99
N GLU A 271 23.00 -16.23 6.83
CA GLU A 271 23.51 -17.49 7.39
C GLU A 271 23.92 -18.47 6.28
N LYS A 272 23.13 -18.61 5.21
CA LYS A 272 23.50 -19.43 4.04
C LYS A 272 24.75 -18.93 3.30
N LEU A 273 24.97 -17.62 3.24
CA LEU A 273 26.20 -17.05 2.63
C LEU A 273 27.45 -17.27 3.50
N LEU A 274 27.25 -17.50 4.79
CA LEU A 274 28.28 -17.74 5.79
C LEU A 274 28.51 -19.23 6.03
N ASP A 275 27.55 -20.10 5.65
CA ASP A 275 27.65 -21.54 5.79
C ASP A 275 28.87 -22.10 5.03
N GLY A 276 29.57 -23.04 5.66
CA GLY A 276 30.83 -23.60 5.15
C GLY A 276 32.05 -22.67 5.19
N LYS A 277 31.91 -21.39 5.58
CA LYS A 277 33.04 -20.52 5.90
C LYS A 277 33.37 -20.74 7.37
N ASN A 278 34.57 -21.24 7.70
CA ASN A 278 35.02 -21.54 9.07
C ASN A 278 35.10 -20.27 9.96
N LEU A 279 33.95 -19.74 10.36
CA LEU A 279 33.79 -18.45 11.05
C LEU A 279 33.68 -18.58 12.56
N GLY A 280 33.80 -19.79 13.13
CA GLY A 280 33.59 -20.04 14.56
C GLY A 280 34.51 -19.25 15.51
N ASN A 281 35.63 -18.72 15.00
CA ASN A 281 36.58 -17.89 15.75
C ASN A 281 36.63 -16.42 15.26
N ALA A 282 35.82 -16.04 14.28
CA ALA A 282 35.82 -14.69 13.75
C ALA A 282 35.06 -13.76 14.71
N GLN A 283 35.75 -12.74 15.23
CA GLN A 283 35.10 -11.70 16.03
C GLN A 283 34.22 -10.79 15.17
N GLU A 284 34.58 -10.62 13.89
CA GLU A 284 33.85 -9.81 12.93
C GLU A 284 33.85 -10.50 11.57
N VAL A 285 32.75 -10.33 10.83
CA VAL A 285 32.60 -10.86 9.48
C VAL A 285 32.24 -9.74 8.53
N PHE A 286 33.14 -9.47 7.59
CA PHE A 286 32.92 -8.48 6.56
C PHE A 286 32.26 -9.12 5.34
N LEU A 287 31.10 -8.60 4.95
CA LEU A 287 30.39 -8.98 3.73
C LEU A 287 30.41 -7.79 2.77
N MET A 288 31.02 -7.99 1.60
CA MET A 288 31.01 -7.00 0.53
C MET A 288 29.64 -7.00 -0.14
N ALA A 289 29.03 -5.82 -0.27
CA ALA A 289 27.73 -5.64 -0.91
C ALA A 289 27.91 -5.04 -2.32
N ASP A 290 27.10 -5.49 -3.27
CA ASP A 290 27.14 -4.99 -4.65
C ASP A 290 26.26 -3.74 -4.83
N SER A 291 25.44 -3.41 -3.83
CA SER A 291 24.57 -2.24 -3.83
C SER A 291 24.42 -1.63 -2.44
N LYS A 292 24.01 -0.36 -2.40
CA LYS A 292 23.69 0.33 -1.14
C LYS A 292 22.57 -0.38 -0.36
N GLU A 293 21.56 -0.88 -1.07
CA GLU A 293 20.44 -1.61 -0.46
C GLU A 293 20.90 -2.91 0.19
N GLU A 294 21.79 -3.66 -0.48
CA GLU A 294 22.39 -4.87 0.10
C GLU A 294 23.27 -4.55 1.30
N ALA A 295 24.04 -3.45 1.26
CA ALA A 295 24.84 -3.00 2.39
C ALA A 295 23.96 -2.65 3.60
N ASP A 296 22.86 -1.95 3.39
CA ASP A 296 21.90 -1.62 4.45
C ASP A 296 21.25 -2.88 5.03
N ASN A 297 20.91 -3.86 4.18
CA ASN A 297 20.38 -5.16 4.62
C ASN A 297 21.39 -5.94 5.48
N ILE A 298 22.65 -6.02 5.05
CA ILE A 298 23.74 -6.66 5.82
C ILE A 298 23.96 -5.94 7.15
N TYR A 299 24.03 -4.60 7.14
CA TYR A 299 24.18 -3.81 8.35
C TYR A 299 23.03 -4.05 9.33
N ASN A 300 21.81 -4.20 8.82
CA ASN A 300 20.61 -4.39 9.63
C ASN A 300 20.53 -5.74 10.36
N LEU A 301 21.32 -6.74 9.96
CA LEU A 301 21.43 -8.02 10.66
C LEU A 301 22.14 -7.92 12.02
N ASN A 302 22.92 -6.86 12.22
CA ASN A 302 23.60 -6.62 13.49
C ASN A 302 22.61 -6.26 14.60
N ASP A 303 22.89 -6.72 15.81
CA ASP A 303 22.19 -6.23 17.00
C ASP A 303 22.55 -4.76 17.28
N ASN A 304 21.83 -4.15 18.23
CA ASN A 304 22.04 -2.73 18.58
C ASN A 304 23.45 -2.45 19.11
N ARG A 305 24.08 -3.42 19.77
CA ARG A 305 25.43 -3.26 20.33
C ARG A 305 26.47 -3.24 19.22
N SER A 306 26.39 -4.19 18.29
CA SER A 306 27.26 -4.27 17.11
C SER A 306 27.10 -3.05 16.21
N LYS A 307 25.86 -2.58 15.98
CA LYS A 307 25.60 -1.32 15.25
C LYS A 307 26.26 -0.12 15.91
N HIS A 308 26.22 -0.05 17.24
CA HIS A 308 26.88 1.03 17.99
C HIS A 308 28.40 0.99 17.84
N ILE A 309 29.01 -0.19 17.96
CA ILE A 309 30.45 -0.39 17.75
C ILE A 309 30.86 0.05 16.33
N ILE A 310 30.12 -0.39 15.30
CA ILE A 310 30.38 0.00 13.91
C ILE A 310 30.30 1.53 13.74
N ASN A 311 29.30 2.17 14.36
CA ASN A 311 29.15 3.63 14.28
C ASN A 311 30.27 4.39 15.00
N GLU A 312 30.68 3.94 16.19
CA GLU A 312 31.82 4.51 16.91
C GLU A 312 33.12 4.38 16.10
N ARG A 313 33.37 3.19 15.53
CA ARG A 313 34.54 2.95 14.67
C ARG A 313 34.52 3.82 13.41
N ASN A 314 33.38 3.89 12.71
CA ASN A 314 33.21 4.74 11.53
C ASN A 314 33.44 6.22 11.85
N ALA A 315 32.95 6.70 12.99
CA ALA A 315 33.16 8.09 13.41
C ALA A 315 34.65 8.37 13.65
N VAL A 316 35.38 7.45 14.24
CA VAL A 316 36.83 7.57 14.47
C VAL A 316 37.61 7.57 13.15
N VAL A 317 37.27 6.64 12.23
CA VAL A 317 37.89 6.57 10.89
C VAL A 317 37.64 7.83 10.08
N LEU A 318 36.38 8.29 9.98
CA LEU A 318 35.99 9.46 9.18
C LEU A 318 36.59 10.78 9.68
N ASN A 319 36.82 10.90 11.00
CA ASN A 319 37.39 12.10 11.59
C ASN A 319 38.92 12.11 11.63
N SER A 320 39.56 10.99 11.31
CA SER A 320 41.02 10.89 11.23
C SER A 320 41.54 11.24 9.83
N LYS A 321 42.69 11.91 9.77
CA LYS A 321 43.42 12.18 8.51
C LYS A 321 44.63 11.25 8.31
N GLN A 322 44.80 10.28 9.20
CA GLN A 322 45.96 9.39 9.28
C GLN A 322 45.48 7.96 9.53
N GLU A 323 46.31 6.99 9.19
CA GLU A 323 46.05 5.58 9.48
C GLU A 323 45.87 5.36 10.99
N ILE A 324 44.77 4.72 11.37
CA ILE A 324 44.44 4.40 12.76
C ILE A 324 44.79 2.93 13.00
N SER A 325 45.60 2.66 14.02
CA SER A 325 45.83 1.29 14.50
C SER A 325 44.60 0.75 15.24
N ASP A 326 44.30 -0.54 15.06
CA ASP A 326 43.17 -1.24 15.70
C ASP A 326 43.13 -1.08 17.23
N ASN A 327 44.30 -1.08 17.89
CA ASN A 327 44.42 -0.84 19.34
C ASN A 327 43.95 0.55 19.80
N ASN A 328 43.81 1.49 18.87
CA ASN A 328 43.32 2.84 19.14
C ASN A 328 41.80 2.98 18.94
N LEU A 329 41.11 1.90 18.55
CA LEU A 329 39.66 1.91 18.46
C LEU A 329 39.02 1.88 19.86
N PRO A 330 37.96 2.69 20.11
CA PRO A 330 37.37 2.83 21.45
C PRO A 330 36.88 1.52 22.06
N ASP A 331 36.32 0.62 21.26
CA ASP A 331 35.84 -0.67 21.72
C ASP A 331 36.98 -1.63 22.08
N VAL A 332 38.08 -1.62 21.30
CA VAL A 332 39.28 -2.41 21.58
C VAL A 332 39.96 -1.93 22.87
N GLN A 333 40.08 -0.62 23.08
CA GLN A 333 40.63 -0.05 24.32
C GLN A 333 39.79 -0.41 25.55
N ARG A 334 38.46 -0.36 25.44
CA ARG A 334 37.56 -0.79 26.53
C ARG A 334 37.75 -2.27 26.85
N ASN A 335 37.90 -3.13 25.84
CA ASN A 335 38.15 -4.56 26.05
C ASN A 335 39.50 -4.81 26.75
N LEU A 336 40.58 -4.16 26.29
CA LEU A 336 41.90 -4.26 26.90
C LEU A 336 41.89 -3.80 28.37
N GLN A 337 41.15 -2.73 28.68
CA GLN A 337 40.99 -2.25 30.05
C GLN A 337 40.21 -3.23 30.93
N MET A 338 39.13 -3.83 30.40
CA MET A 338 38.36 -4.85 31.11
C MET A 338 39.18 -6.12 31.36
N GLU A 339 39.99 -6.56 30.40
CA GLU A 339 40.90 -7.70 30.57
C GLU A 339 41.99 -7.41 31.59
N SER A 340 42.60 -6.22 31.54
CA SER A 340 43.59 -5.78 32.54
C SER A 340 43.01 -5.81 33.96
N ASN A 341 41.79 -5.28 34.14
CA ASN A 341 41.09 -5.31 35.42
C ASN A 341 40.78 -6.73 35.89
N ARG A 342 40.37 -7.64 34.98
CA ARG A 342 40.13 -9.06 35.29
C ARG A 342 41.41 -9.79 35.70
N GLN A 343 42.53 -9.52 35.04
CA GLN A 343 43.82 -10.09 35.40
C GLN A 343 44.30 -9.60 36.77
N PHE A 344 44.06 -8.33 37.10
CA PHE A 344 44.39 -7.78 38.42
C PHE A 344 43.57 -8.43 39.54
N LEU A 345 42.27 -8.64 39.32
CA LEU A 345 41.39 -9.35 40.26
C LEU A 345 41.78 -10.82 40.45
N ASN A 346 42.21 -11.49 39.38
CA ASN A 346 42.63 -12.90 39.45
C ASN A 346 44.01 -13.11 40.06
N ARG A 347 44.89 -12.08 40.07
CA ARG A 347 46.18 -12.11 40.77
C ARG A 347 46.07 -11.75 42.26
N GLY A 348 44.93 -11.22 42.68
CA GLY A 348 44.61 -10.88 44.08
C GLY A 348 43.84 -11.97 44.85
N LYS A 349 43.61 -13.13 44.21
CA LYS A 349 43.19 -14.39 44.84
C LYS A 349 44.37 -15.33 44.83
#